data_AF-A0A6N4Y0P0-F1
#
_entry.id   AF-A0A6N4Y0P0-F1
#
_cell.length_a   1.000
_cell.length_b   1.000
_cell.length_c   1.000
_cell.angle_alpha   90.00
_cell.angle_beta   90.00
_cell.angle_gamma   90.00
#
_symmetry.space_group_name_H-M   'P 1'
#
loop_
_entity.id
_entity.type
_entity.pdbx_description
1 polymer ?
#
loop_
_entity_poly.entity_id
_entity_poly.type
_entity_poly.pdbx_seq_one_letter_code
_entity_poly.pdbx_strand_id
1 'polypeptide(L)'
;MKKTNLLLCMLVGAFYYSQVGVNTTSPKATLEVTAKNSDGSTPEGIIVPRLTGNQLFAAIATGVYTMDQHGAIVYIYEPTDSDKRTGQTEFIDDFGFYYYDGYQDKWNKMGGVSTIYRTDGTLTGPRHMTMNGNNLGFTGGRIGMGTPSPDPSAILDLASTNDGFLPPRMTKTQMDAILHPATGLVVYCTDCFGNLGCLMVNDSKDTLTSNWGSMCSTNVPTGDLNELQCTGASTVGTLHSGVAASGVSVTIPYTGGNGGTYFSGAYSSTGVMGLTANLQGGSLANGSGNVTLIITGTPSTSGTASFDIMIAGKSCPSITIPVDNFTADVTSLTCGSAVFSPNTLTQAQSYSGTLTVPYVGGNGDSYPQQSFTQNGLTFTLPAGTLATGSGNLVYNIAGTPTNAITMNILISFGSTECNLNKIISPSWSGGGTMMCMNNSTKLWASHNLGADTSLDPNIPVKEIHGNYYQWGRLDVVADTDTPAGAISGWNTTYASNGAWNSGTEDSPVKTAIDPCPAGFRVPTRKEWNAMANNNTSNTIGTFSNNVTNFGAARQYVCPGNGNKLTLPAAGYRNYSNGALNHRGYGGLYWSSTENSTTSAYTLSFGASYSFPRTDAYTIRCISE
;
A
#
# COMPACT_ATOMS: atom_id res chain seq x y z
N MET A 1 36.98 -30.22 -81.67
CA MET A 1 37.97 -30.42 -82.75
C MET A 1 38.95 -31.51 -82.31
N LYS A 2 39.17 -32.49 -83.20
CA LYS A 2 40.30 -33.44 -83.32
C LYS A 2 40.54 -34.48 -82.22
N LYS A 3 40.06 -35.69 -82.52
CA LYS A 3 40.53 -37.00 -82.05
C LYS A 3 41.92 -37.29 -82.62
N THR A 4 42.97 -37.28 -81.80
CA THR A 4 44.24 -38.00 -82.07
C THR A 4 44.99 -38.18 -80.75
N ASN A 5 45.61 -39.35 -80.54
CA ASN A 5 46.41 -39.80 -79.38
C ASN A 5 45.71 -40.79 -78.44
N LEU A 6 45.29 -41.91 -79.01
CA LEU A 6 44.79 -43.08 -78.31
C LEU A 6 45.62 -44.31 -78.70
N LEU A 7 46.95 -44.34 -78.49
CA LEU A 7 47.73 -45.59 -78.65
C LEU A 7 49.17 -45.64 -78.09
N LEU A 8 49.59 -44.81 -77.12
CA LEU A 8 50.97 -44.89 -76.58
C LEU A 8 51.11 -44.68 -75.05
N CYS A 9 50.18 -45.20 -74.25
CA CYS A 9 50.30 -45.19 -72.78
C CYS A 9 49.92 -46.55 -72.14
N MET A 10 50.12 -47.67 -72.84
CA MET A 10 49.66 -48.99 -72.39
C MET A 10 50.76 -49.91 -71.83
N LEU A 11 51.98 -49.42 -71.54
CA LEU A 11 53.10 -50.26 -71.11
C LEU A 11 54.08 -49.55 -70.16
N VAL A 12 53.60 -49.05 -69.01
CA VAL A 12 54.43 -48.88 -67.80
C VAL A 12 53.57 -49.25 -66.59
N GLY A 13 53.82 -50.44 -66.04
CA GLY A 13 53.29 -50.85 -64.75
C GLY A 13 53.90 -49.99 -63.65
N ALA A 14 53.15 -48.98 -63.20
CA ALA A 14 53.29 -48.41 -61.88
C ALA A 14 52.05 -48.83 -61.10
N PHE A 15 52.26 -49.42 -59.92
CA PHE A 15 51.21 -49.74 -58.97
C PHE A 15 50.45 -48.45 -58.58
N TYR A 16 49.43 -48.09 -59.35
CA TYR A 16 48.49 -47.05 -58.96
C TYR A 16 47.49 -47.70 -58.02
N TYR A 17 47.52 -47.25 -56.77
CA TYR A 17 46.55 -47.60 -55.74
C TYR A 17 45.13 -47.50 -56.31
N SER A 18 44.29 -48.51 -56.06
CA SER A 18 42.90 -48.62 -56.53
C SER A 18 41.94 -47.59 -55.88
N GLN A 19 42.47 -46.44 -55.49
CA GLN A 19 41.77 -45.36 -54.84
C GLN A 19 41.31 -44.35 -55.89
N VAL A 20 40.05 -43.96 -55.81
CA VAL A 20 39.45 -42.93 -56.64
C VAL A 20 39.45 -41.63 -55.84
N GLY A 21 40.25 -40.65 -56.26
CA GLY A 21 40.20 -39.29 -55.74
C GLY A 21 39.36 -38.40 -56.66
N VAL A 22 38.37 -37.69 -56.12
CA VAL A 22 37.65 -36.61 -56.80
C VAL A 22 38.07 -35.29 -56.15
N ASN A 23 38.66 -34.40 -56.95
CA ASN A 23 39.27 -33.13 -56.51
C ASN A 23 40.47 -33.26 -55.54
N THR A 24 41.05 -34.45 -55.35
CA THR A 24 42.31 -34.69 -54.62
C THR A 24 43.25 -35.57 -55.44
N THR A 25 44.55 -35.26 -55.41
CA THR A 25 45.60 -36.06 -56.08
C THR A 25 46.24 -37.10 -55.17
N SER A 26 45.89 -37.11 -53.87
CA SER A 26 46.42 -38.04 -52.88
C SER A 26 45.27 -38.56 -52.01
N PRO A 27 44.39 -39.43 -52.55
CA PRO A 27 43.26 -39.98 -51.81
C PRO A 27 43.74 -40.85 -50.64
N LYS A 28 43.09 -40.73 -49.49
CA LYS A 28 43.37 -41.47 -48.24
C LYS A 28 42.40 -42.61 -47.99
N ALA A 29 41.38 -42.76 -48.83
CA ALA A 29 40.40 -43.84 -48.80
C ALA A 29 40.19 -44.40 -50.22
N THR A 30 39.54 -45.56 -50.34
CA THR A 30 39.20 -46.17 -51.64
C THR A 30 38.39 -45.23 -52.54
N LEU A 31 37.55 -44.37 -51.94
CA LEU A 31 36.95 -43.21 -52.59
C LEU A 31 37.11 -42.01 -51.64
N GLU A 32 37.82 -40.97 -52.08
CA GLU A 32 37.85 -39.68 -51.40
C GLU A 32 37.30 -38.59 -52.32
N VAL A 33 36.28 -37.88 -51.85
CA VAL A 33 35.71 -36.72 -52.53
C VAL A 33 36.02 -35.49 -51.68
N THR A 34 36.94 -34.66 -52.15
CA THR A 34 37.28 -33.39 -51.49
C THR A 34 36.51 -32.24 -52.14
N ALA A 35 36.23 -31.19 -51.36
CA ALA A 35 35.61 -29.98 -51.87
C ALA A 35 36.50 -29.33 -52.93
N LYS A 36 35.93 -28.90 -54.05
CA LYS A 36 36.63 -28.09 -55.06
C LYS A 36 36.90 -26.67 -54.52
N ASN A 37 35.90 -26.05 -53.90
CA ASN A 37 36.06 -24.83 -53.12
C ASN A 37 35.51 -25.00 -51.70
N SER A 38 36.23 -24.51 -50.69
CA SER A 38 35.81 -24.58 -49.27
C SER A 38 35.11 -23.30 -48.78
N ASP A 39 34.80 -22.37 -49.68
CA ASP A 39 34.18 -21.07 -49.38
C ASP A 39 32.65 -21.07 -49.52
N GLY A 40 32.05 -22.20 -49.93
CA GLY A 40 30.62 -22.35 -50.15
C GLY A 40 30.11 -21.78 -51.48
N SER A 41 30.99 -21.37 -52.40
CA SER A 41 30.61 -20.82 -53.71
C SER A 41 30.14 -21.87 -54.73
N THR A 42 30.38 -23.15 -54.46
CA THR A 42 30.01 -24.28 -55.32
C THR A 42 29.27 -25.37 -54.54
N PRO A 43 28.31 -26.09 -55.16
CA PRO A 43 27.69 -27.27 -54.55
C PRO A 43 28.72 -28.41 -54.43
N GLU A 44 29.22 -28.65 -53.22
CA GLU A 44 30.11 -29.76 -52.88
C GLU A 44 29.33 -30.91 -52.23
N GLY A 45 29.66 -32.17 -52.53
CA GLY A 45 29.07 -33.33 -51.86
C GLY A 45 28.90 -34.56 -52.74
N ILE A 46 28.25 -35.59 -52.19
CA ILE A 46 27.88 -36.84 -52.89
C ILE A 46 26.36 -36.95 -52.88
N ILE A 47 25.75 -37.05 -54.07
CA ILE A 47 24.32 -37.37 -54.21
C ILE A 47 24.19 -38.88 -54.31
N VAL A 48 23.59 -39.50 -53.29
CA VAL A 48 23.25 -40.93 -53.27
C VAL A 48 21.85 -41.16 -53.87
N PRO A 49 21.49 -42.40 -54.26
CA PRO A 49 20.15 -42.72 -54.72
C PRO A 49 19.07 -42.24 -53.74
N ARG A 50 18.04 -41.58 -54.27
CA ARG A 50 16.90 -41.06 -53.50
C ARG A 50 15.68 -41.94 -53.74
N LEU A 51 15.11 -42.48 -52.67
CA LEU A 51 13.95 -43.38 -52.73
C LEU A 51 12.89 -42.95 -51.70
N THR A 52 11.64 -43.35 -51.91
CA THR A 52 10.64 -43.34 -50.82
C THR A 52 10.76 -44.63 -50.00
N GLY A 53 10.32 -44.61 -48.76
CA GLY A 53 10.27 -45.79 -47.91
C GLY A 53 9.41 -46.90 -48.53
N ASN A 54 8.30 -46.52 -49.16
CA ASN A 54 7.43 -47.46 -49.89
C ASN A 54 8.11 -48.11 -51.11
N GLN A 55 9.02 -47.39 -51.80
CA GLN A 55 9.82 -47.98 -52.90
C GLN A 55 10.82 -49.00 -52.38
N LEU A 56 11.43 -48.76 -51.21
CA LEU A 56 12.28 -49.76 -50.56
C LEU A 56 11.46 -50.95 -50.04
N PHE A 57 10.27 -50.71 -49.49
CA PHE A 57 9.38 -51.79 -49.07
C PHE A 57 8.98 -52.68 -50.25
N ALA A 58 8.66 -52.09 -51.41
CA ALA A 58 8.39 -52.84 -52.63
C ALA A 58 9.62 -53.68 -53.10
N ALA A 59 10.83 -53.21 -52.82
CA ALA A 59 12.06 -53.94 -53.12
C ALA A 59 12.29 -55.17 -52.22
N ILE A 60 11.64 -55.23 -51.04
CA ILE A 60 11.61 -56.43 -50.19
C ILE A 60 10.92 -57.57 -50.94
N ALA A 61 9.76 -57.30 -51.55
CA ALA A 61 8.95 -58.32 -52.23
C ALA A 61 9.68 -58.97 -53.42
N THR A 62 10.68 -58.31 -53.98
CA THR A 62 11.50 -58.79 -55.10
C THR A 62 12.91 -59.24 -54.67
N GLY A 63 13.24 -59.19 -53.38
CA GLY A 63 14.52 -59.66 -52.84
C GLY A 63 15.74 -58.90 -53.37
N VAL A 64 15.58 -57.62 -53.71
CA VAL A 64 16.62 -56.83 -54.41
C VAL A 64 17.80 -56.47 -53.51
N TYR A 65 17.57 -56.31 -52.21
CA TYR A 65 18.63 -56.03 -51.24
C TYR A 65 18.94 -57.30 -50.47
N THR A 66 20.15 -57.81 -50.69
CA THR A 66 20.73 -58.99 -50.05
C THR A 66 22.10 -58.65 -49.48
N MET A 67 22.83 -59.63 -48.97
CA MET A 67 24.17 -59.42 -48.41
C MET A 67 25.14 -58.71 -49.37
N ASP A 68 24.97 -58.84 -50.69
CA ASP A 68 25.78 -58.15 -51.70
C ASP A 68 25.59 -56.63 -51.69
N GLN A 69 24.47 -56.13 -51.16
CA GLN A 69 24.17 -54.71 -50.98
C GLN A 69 24.42 -54.24 -49.55
N HIS A 70 25.00 -55.06 -48.68
CA HIS A 70 25.37 -54.64 -47.32
C HIS A 70 26.26 -53.39 -47.37
N GLY A 71 25.88 -52.35 -46.64
CA GLY A 71 26.54 -51.05 -46.64
C GLY A 71 26.06 -50.08 -47.74
N ALA A 72 25.07 -50.45 -48.56
CA ALA A 72 24.46 -49.53 -49.52
C ALA A 72 23.83 -48.35 -48.79
N ILE A 73 24.10 -47.12 -49.24
CA ILE A 73 23.56 -45.89 -48.66
C ILE A 73 22.54 -45.29 -49.61
N VAL A 74 21.37 -44.95 -49.07
CA VAL A 74 20.30 -44.24 -49.79
C VAL A 74 19.82 -43.05 -48.96
N TYR A 75 19.22 -42.08 -49.65
CA TYR A 75 18.51 -41.00 -48.99
C TYR A 75 17.01 -41.23 -49.15
N ILE A 76 16.33 -41.40 -48.03
CA ILE A 76 14.87 -41.50 -48.00
C ILE A 76 14.28 -40.11 -47.91
N TYR A 77 13.53 -39.72 -48.93
CA TYR A 77 12.91 -38.39 -49.00
C TYR A 77 11.42 -38.39 -48.64
N GLU A 78 10.83 -39.56 -48.45
CA GLU A 78 9.48 -39.77 -47.94
C GLU A 78 9.47 -41.07 -47.11
N PRO A 79 8.99 -41.06 -45.85
CA PRO A 79 8.99 -42.25 -44.99
C PRO A 79 8.17 -43.43 -45.53
N THR A 80 8.33 -44.61 -44.94
CA THR A 80 7.45 -45.75 -45.20
C THR A 80 6.12 -45.54 -44.48
N ASP A 81 5.00 -45.85 -45.14
CA ASP A 81 3.68 -45.85 -44.51
C ASP A 81 3.67 -46.79 -43.29
N SER A 82 2.90 -46.45 -42.25
CA SER A 82 2.92 -47.19 -40.99
C SER A 82 2.61 -48.68 -41.13
N ASP A 83 1.75 -49.06 -42.07
CA ASP A 83 1.38 -50.45 -42.38
C ASP A 83 2.46 -51.23 -43.15
N LYS A 84 3.44 -50.53 -43.74
CA LYS A 84 4.54 -51.10 -44.54
C LYS A 84 5.89 -51.04 -43.82
N ARG A 85 5.93 -50.58 -42.56
CA ARG A 85 7.13 -50.62 -41.70
C ARG A 85 7.32 -52.02 -41.11
N THR A 86 7.74 -52.94 -41.97
CA THR A 86 8.01 -54.34 -41.59
C THR A 86 9.18 -54.87 -42.41
N GLY A 87 9.81 -55.95 -41.95
CA GLY A 87 11.00 -56.51 -42.58
C GLY A 87 12.10 -55.46 -42.74
N GLN A 88 12.67 -55.35 -43.95
CA GLN A 88 13.81 -54.47 -44.17
C GLN A 88 13.52 -52.99 -43.91
N THR A 89 12.27 -52.53 -44.02
CA THR A 89 11.89 -51.10 -43.88
C THR A 89 11.30 -50.74 -42.52
N GLU A 90 11.39 -51.64 -41.53
CA GLU A 90 10.87 -51.43 -40.17
C GLU A 90 11.27 -50.07 -39.57
N PHE A 91 12.52 -49.67 -39.75
CA PHE A 91 13.08 -48.45 -39.15
C PHE A 91 13.04 -47.22 -40.05
N ILE A 92 12.37 -47.28 -41.22
CA ILE A 92 12.26 -46.14 -42.14
C ILE A 92 11.00 -45.33 -41.81
N ASP A 93 11.01 -44.69 -40.64
CA ASP A 93 9.90 -43.90 -40.12
C ASP A 93 10.00 -42.39 -40.43
N ASP A 94 11.11 -41.97 -41.03
CA ASP A 94 11.46 -40.58 -41.24
C ASP A 94 12.38 -40.40 -42.46
N PHE A 95 12.43 -39.19 -43.02
CA PHE A 95 13.40 -38.86 -44.07
C PHE A 95 14.82 -38.84 -43.52
N GLY A 96 15.81 -39.13 -44.37
CA GLY A 96 17.23 -39.10 -44.01
C GLY A 96 18.07 -40.13 -44.73
N PHE A 97 19.35 -40.19 -44.36
CA PHE A 97 20.26 -41.21 -44.87
C PHE A 97 20.02 -42.54 -44.15
N TYR A 98 19.95 -43.62 -44.90
CA TYR A 98 19.88 -44.97 -44.39
C TYR A 98 20.96 -45.82 -45.05
N TYR A 99 21.50 -46.77 -44.29
CA TYR A 99 22.35 -47.82 -44.84
C TYR A 99 21.69 -49.18 -44.68
N TYR A 100 21.84 -50.05 -45.68
CA TYR A 100 21.34 -51.42 -45.59
C TYR A 100 22.31 -52.28 -44.79
N ASP A 101 21.83 -52.85 -43.70
CA ASP A 101 22.53 -53.83 -42.91
C ASP A 101 22.05 -55.24 -43.28
N GLY A 102 22.75 -55.86 -44.24
CA GLY A 102 22.50 -57.24 -44.65
C GLY A 102 22.66 -58.31 -43.55
N TYR A 103 23.33 -58.03 -42.43
CA TYR A 103 23.38 -59.00 -41.30
C TYR A 103 22.08 -59.02 -40.50
N GLN A 104 21.43 -57.86 -40.40
CA GLN A 104 20.17 -57.70 -39.68
C GLN A 104 18.96 -57.64 -40.62
N ASP A 105 19.19 -57.83 -41.92
CA ASP A 105 18.24 -57.72 -43.02
C ASP A 105 17.35 -56.47 -42.92
N LYS A 106 17.96 -55.30 -42.69
CA LYS A 106 17.23 -54.05 -42.44
C LYS A 106 17.96 -52.77 -42.82
N TRP A 107 17.18 -51.73 -43.07
CA TRP A 107 17.68 -50.37 -43.29
C TRP A 107 17.79 -49.62 -41.97
N ASN A 108 19.01 -49.22 -41.61
CA ASN A 108 19.30 -48.47 -40.39
C ASN A 108 19.54 -47.00 -40.74
N LYS A 109 18.95 -46.10 -39.95
CA LYS A 109 19.17 -44.65 -40.13
C LYS A 109 20.60 -44.26 -39.77
N MET A 110 21.25 -43.49 -40.62
CA MET A 110 22.58 -42.92 -40.38
C MET A 110 22.43 -41.58 -39.66
N GLY A 111 23.04 -41.48 -38.47
CA GLY A 111 23.02 -40.27 -37.64
C GLY A 111 21.73 -40.15 -36.83
N GLY A 112 21.78 -40.58 -35.57
CA GLY A 112 20.74 -40.27 -34.59
C GLY A 112 21.13 -39.02 -33.82
N VAL A 113 20.58 -37.85 -34.16
CA VAL A 113 20.55 -36.76 -33.19
C VAL A 113 19.44 -37.09 -32.18
N SER A 114 19.84 -37.47 -30.97
CA SER A 114 18.95 -37.58 -29.82
C SER A 114 18.30 -36.22 -29.56
N THR A 115 17.06 -36.05 -30.00
CA THR A 115 16.23 -34.89 -29.68
C THR A 115 15.36 -35.19 -28.47
N ILE A 116 14.81 -34.16 -27.81
CA ILE A 116 13.87 -34.31 -26.68
C ILE A 116 12.61 -35.13 -27.02
N TYR A 117 12.39 -35.40 -28.30
CA TYR A 117 11.18 -36.03 -28.82
C TYR A 117 11.33 -37.55 -29.02
N ARG A 118 12.55 -38.11 -28.95
CA ARG A 118 12.82 -39.43 -29.53
C ARG A 118 13.39 -40.50 -28.59
N THR A 119 13.76 -40.17 -27.34
CA THR A 119 14.24 -41.17 -26.35
C THR A 119 14.07 -40.68 -24.91
N ASP A 120 13.70 -41.57 -23.98
CA ASP A 120 13.66 -41.39 -22.51
C ASP A 120 15.08 -41.23 -21.89
N GLY A 121 15.87 -40.33 -22.43
CA GLY A 121 17.26 -40.11 -22.00
C GLY A 121 17.35 -39.33 -20.70
N THR A 122 18.33 -39.68 -19.85
CA THR A 122 18.68 -38.89 -18.67
C THR A 122 19.47 -37.64 -19.08
N LEU A 123 19.04 -36.47 -18.63
CA LEU A 123 19.79 -35.22 -18.82
C LEU A 123 20.94 -35.17 -17.82
N THR A 124 22.16 -34.86 -18.28
CA THR A 124 23.32 -34.66 -17.40
C THR A 124 23.35 -33.28 -16.73
N GLY A 125 22.37 -32.42 -17.04
CA GLY A 125 22.22 -31.08 -16.49
C GLY A 125 20.89 -30.45 -16.90
N PRO A 126 20.53 -29.30 -16.30
CA PRO A 126 19.28 -28.61 -16.60
C PRO A 126 19.26 -28.10 -18.04
N ARG A 127 18.09 -28.18 -18.68
CA ARG A 127 17.84 -27.52 -19.97
C ARG A 127 17.03 -26.25 -19.73
N HIS A 128 17.55 -25.12 -20.18
CA HIS A 128 16.82 -23.87 -20.19
C HIS A 128 16.18 -23.66 -21.56
N MET A 129 14.86 -23.43 -21.59
CA MET A 129 14.12 -23.06 -22.80
C MET A 129 13.77 -21.57 -22.77
N THR A 130 14.31 -20.79 -23.70
CA THR A 130 13.99 -19.35 -23.85
C THR A 130 12.96 -19.19 -24.96
N MET A 131 11.80 -18.63 -24.63
CA MET A 131 10.66 -18.58 -25.55
C MET A 131 10.58 -17.30 -26.41
N ASN A 132 11.38 -16.26 -26.12
CA ASN A 132 11.43 -14.98 -26.87
C ASN A 132 10.04 -14.39 -27.21
N GLY A 133 9.10 -14.44 -26.26
CA GLY A 133 7.73 -13.92 -26.42
C GLY A 133 6.73 -14.88 -27.09
N ASN A 134 7.14 -16.11 -27.42
CA ASN A 134 6.25 -17.16 -27.92
C ASN A 134 5.68 -18.02 -26.79
N ASN A 135 4.65 -18.83 -27.07
CA ASN A 135 4.07 -19.79 -26.15
C ASN A 135 4.58 -21.21 -26.43
N LEU A 136 4.83 -21.99 -25.37
CA LEU A 136 5.12 -23.41 -25.42
C LEU A 136 3.89 -24.13 -24.85
N GLY A 137 3.10 -24.73 -25.74
CA GLY A 137 1.92 -25.50 -25.37
C GLY A 137 2.18 -27.00 -25.52
N PHE A 138 1.64 -27.78 -24.59
CA PHE A 138 1.50 -29.22 -24.74
C PHE A 138 0.04 -29.51 -25.11
N THR A 139 -0.19 -30.05 -26.31
CA THR A 139 -1.54 -30.36 -26.80
C THR A 139 -1.79 -31.86 -26.67
N GLY A 140 -2.60 -32.26 -25.69
CA GLY A 140 -2.81 -33.66 -25.32
C GLY A 140 -1.73 -34.20 -24.37
N GLY A 141 -2.12 -35.13 -23.49
CA GLY A 141 -1.24 -35.72 -22.46
C GLY A 141 -1.36 -35.10 -21.07
N ARG A 142 -0.61 -35.66 -20.10
CA ARG A 142 -0.52 -35.18 -18.70
C ARG A 142 0.93 -34.82 -18.41
N ILE A 143 1.15 -33.80 -17.60
CA ILE A 143 2.48 -33.39 -17.14
C ILE A 143 2.71 -34.01 -15.76
N GLY A 144 3.70 -34.91 -15.67
CA GLY A 144 4.18 -35.46 -14.41
C GLY A 144 5.53 -34.86 -14.02
N MET A 145 5.67 -34.45 -12.76
CA MET A 145 6.97 -34.12 -12.18
C MET A 145 7.19 -35.01 -10.95
N GLY A 146 8.28 -35.78 -10.96
CA GLY A 146 8.57 -36.76 -9.90
C GLY A 146 7.71 -38.03 -9.92
N THR A 147 6.80 -38.17 -10.90
CA THR A 147 6.03 -39.39 -11.16
C THR A 147 6.07 -39.75 -12.65
N PRO A 148 6.32 -41.03 -13.01
CA PRO A 148 6.23 -41.49 -14.39
C PRO A 148 4.79 -41.80 -14.83
N SER A 149 3.84 -41.86 -13.89
CA SER A 149 2.44 -42.18 -14.14
C SER A 149 1.55 -41.14 -13.45
N PRO A 150 1.36 -39.96 -14.06
CA PRO A 150 0.45 -38.94 -13.54
C PRO A 150 -0.95 -39.50 -13.30
N ASP A 151 -1.59 -39.09 -12.21
CA ASP A 151 -2.92 -39.55 -11.84
C ASP A 151 -3.94 -39.35 -13.00
N PRO A 152 -4.81 -40.34 -13.31
CA PRO A 152 -5.84 -40.25 -14.35
C PRO A 152 -6.86 -39.10 -14.21
N SER A 153 -6.90 -38.40 -13.08
CA SER A 153 -7.72 -37.20 -12.86
C SER A 153 -6.96 -35.89 -13.07
N ALA A 154 -5.63 -35.91 -13.13
CA ALA A 154 -4.80 -34.70 -13.16
C ALA A 154 -4.17 -34.42 -14.53
N ILE A 155 -4.22 -33.16 -14.97
CA ILE A 155 -3.42 -32.66 -16.10
C ILE A 155 -1.99 -32.33 -15.68
N LEU A 156 -1.81 -31.90 -14.43
CA LEU A 156 -0.50 -31.69 -13.78
C LEU A 156 -0.45 -32.49 -12.49
N ASP A 157 0.52 -33.40 -12.38
CA ASP A 157 0.77 -34.21 -11.18
C ASP A 157 2.21 -33.98 -10.69
N LEU A 158 2.33 -33.56 -9.43
CA LEU A 158 3.60 -33.21 -8.80
C LEU A 158 3.80 -34.14 -7.60
N ALA A 159 4.75 -35.08 -7.72
CA ALA A 159 5.12 -36.00 -6.66
C ALA A 159 6.51 -35.66 -6.12
N SER A 160 6.61 -35.26 -4.86
CA SER A 160 7.88 -35.06 -4.16
C SER A 160 7.72 -35.35 -2.67
N THR A 161 8.79 -35.86 -2.05
CA THR A 161 8.89 -36.04 -0.60
C THR A 161 9.65 -34.92 0.10
N ASN A 162 10.26 -34.01 -0.68
CA ASN A 162 11.21 -33.01 -0.16
C ASN A 162 10.96 -31.60 -0.70
N ASP A 163 10.20 -31.45 -1.79
CA ASP A 163 9.90 -30.18 -2.44
C ASP A 163 8.38 -29.92 -2.46
N GLY A 164 8.01 -28.63 -2.53
CA GLY A 164 6.62 -28.19 -2.60
C GLY A 164 6.30 -27.45 -3.90
N PHE A 165 5.01 -27.22 -4.16
CA PHE A 165 4.56 -26.35 -5.24
C PHE A 165 4.57 -24.88 -4.78
N LEU A 166 5.36 -24.05 -5.45
CA LEU A 166 5.39 -22.61 -5.20
C LEU A 166 4.56 -21.87 -6.28
N PRO A 167 3.28 -21.53 -6.01
CA PRO A 167 2.47 -20.77 -6.96
C PRO A 167 3.03 -19.35 -7.15
N PRO A 168 2.62 -18.60 -8.20
CA PRO A 168 3.02 -17.22 -8.41
C PRO A 168 2.79 -16.36 -7.15
N ARG A 169 3.85 -15.68 -6.69
CA ARG A 169 3.83 -14.82 -5.51
C ARG A 169 3.78 -13.35 -5.92
N MET A 170 2.89 -12.59 -5.31
CA MET A 170 2.67 -11.18 -5.64
C MET A 170 2.11 -10.40 -4.45
N THR A 171 2.15 -9.08 -4.48
CA THR A 171 1.43 -8.23 -3.51
C THR A 171 -0.06 -8.15 -3.83
N LYS A 172 -0.87 -7.66 -2.91
CA LYS A 172 -2.31 -7.43 -3.09
C LYS A 172 -2.53 -6.48 -4.26
N THR A 173 -1.77 -5.39 -4.34
CA THR A 173 -1.83 -4.46 -5.46
C THR A 173 -1.53 -5.12 -6.80
N GLN A 174 -0.53 -6.01 -6.85
CA GLN A 174 -0.19 -6.75 -8.07
C GLN A 174 -1.25 -7.79 -8.43
N MET A 175 -1.81 -8.47 -7.43
CA MET A 175 -2.91 -9.43 -7.59
C MET A 175 -4.18 -8.76 -8.12
N ASP A 176 -4.56 -7.62 -7.53
CA ASP A 176 -5.73 -6.84 -7.95
C ASP A 176 -5.54 -6.20 -9.34
N ALA A 177 -4.28 -6.05 -9.79
CA ALA A 177 -3.95 -5.56 -11.13
C ALA A 177 -4.03 -6.63 -12.24
N ILE A 178 -4.30 -7.89 -11.91
CA ILE A 178 -4.53 -8.94 -12.91
C ILE A 178 -5.85 -8.65 -13.63
N LEU A 179 -5.76 -8.30 -14.91
CA LEU A 179 -6.93 -8.05 -15.76
C LEU A 179 -7.54 -9.38 -16.21
N HIS A 180 -8.86 -9.50 -16.05
CA HIS A 180 -9.65 -10.68 -16.48
C HIS A 180 -9.12 -12.02 -15.91
N PRO A 181 -8.93 -12.16 -14.58
CA PRO A 181 -8.46 -13.41 -14.02
C PRO A 181 -9.47 -14.52 -14.28
N ALA A 182 -9.00 -15.67 -14.76
CA ALA A 182 -9.86 -16.83 -14.98
C ALA A 182 -10.43 -17.36 -13.64
N THR A 183 -11.64 -17.90 -13.65
CA THR A 183 -12.20 -18.61 -12.49
C THR A 183 -11.30 -19.80 -12.13
N GLY A 184 -10.99 -19.96 -10.85
CA GLY A 184 -10.06 -20.97 -10.35
C GLY A 184 -8.58 -20.60 -10.46
N LEU A 185 -8.23 -19.38 -10.89
CA LEU A 185 -6.84 -18.91 -10.89
C LEU A 185 -6.28 -18.88 -9.46
N VAL A 186 -5.13 -19.51 -9.23
CA VAL A 186 -4.49 -19.63 -7.92
C VAL A 186 -3.21 -18.79 -7.86
N VAL A 187 -3.09 -17.95 -6.84
CA VAL A 187 -1.89 -17.14 -6.56
C VAL A 187 -1.59 -17.12 -5.06
N TYR A 188 -0.37 -16.77 -4.68
CA TYR A 188 -0.03 -16.46 -3.28
C TYR A 188 0.16 -14.96 -3.12
N CYS A 189 -0.76 -14.32 -2.39
CA CYS A 189 -0.67 -12.91 -2.01
C CYS A 189 0.26 -12.78 -0.80
N THR A 190 1.30 -11.96 -0.90
CA THR A 190 2.38 -11.88 0.11
C THR A 190 2.09 -10.92 1.26
N ASP A 191 1.26 -9.91 1.03
CA ASP A 191 0.93 -8.83 1.98
C ASP A 191 -0.56 -8.80 2.37
N CYS A 192 -1.37 -9.75 1.87
CA CYS A 192 -2.76 -9.90 2.29
C CYS A 192 -2.87 -10.17 3.79
N PHE A 193 -3.97 -9.69 4.39
CA PHE A 193 -4.26 -9.82 5.82
C PHE A 193 -3.19 -9.21 6.75
N GLY A 194 -2.58 -8.09 6.36
CA GLY A 194 -1.60 -7.38 7.19
C GLY A 194 -0.23 -8.05 7.20
N ASN A 195 0.31 -8.38 6.01
CA ASN A 195 1.61 -9.04 5.82
C ASN A 195 1.69 -10.51 6.28
N LEU A 196 0.56 -11.14 6.56
CA LEU A 196 0.51 -12.57 6.89
C LEU A 196 0.70 -13.46 5.64
N GLY A 197 0.23 -12.97 4.49
CA GLY A 197 0.25 -13.69 3.22
C GLY A 197 -0.80 -14.80 3.16
N CYS A 198 -1.22 -15.15 1.94
CA CYS A 198 -2.27 -16.13 1.74
C CYS A 198 -2.31 -16.74 0.34
N LEU A 199 -2.73 -18.02 0.26
CA LEU A 199 -3.17 -18.61 -1.00
C LEU A 199 -4.55 -18.06 -1.36
N MET A 200 -4.67 -17.46 -2.53
CA MET A 200 -5.88 -16.85 -3.05
C MET A 200 -6.35 -17.59 -4.30
N VAL A 201 -7.66 -17.79 -4.43
CA VAL A 201 -8.31 -18.41 -5.58
C VAL A 201 -9.31 -17.40 -6.15
N ASN A 202 -9.30 -17.18 -7.46
CA ASN A 202 -10.30 -16.33 -8.08
C ASN A 202 -11.62 -17.09 -8.25
N ASP A 203 -12.60 -16.76 -7.42
CA ASP A 203 -13.95 -17.34 -7.41
C ASP A 203 -14.94 -16.51 -8.22
N SER A 204 -14.45 -15.67 -9.14
CA SER A 204 -15.33 -14.82 -9.92
C SER A 204 -16.23 -15.63 -10.84
N LYS A 205 -17.51 -15.26 -10.83
CA LYS A 205 -18.52 -15.74 -11.80
C LYS A 205 -18.61 -14.84 -13.03
N ASP A 206 -17.99 -13.66 -12.98
CA ASP A 206 -17.93 -12.69 -14.07
C ASP A 206 -16.49 -12.60 -14.58
N THR A 207 -16.30 -12.87 -15.87
CA THR A 207 -14.99 -12.89 -16.52
C THR A 207 -14.31 -11.52 -16.60
N LEU A 208 -15.04 -10.44 -16.29
CA LEU A 208 -14.54 -9.07 -16.33
C LEU A 208 -14.13 -8.51 -14.97
N THR A 209 -14.50 -9.18 -13.87
CA THR A 209 -14.25 -8.71 -12.51
C THR A 209 -13.55 -9.77 -11.69
N SER A 210 -12.58 -9.37 -10.87
CA SER A 210 -11.91 -10.28 -9.94
C SER A 210 -12.76 -10.48 -8.68
N ASN A 211 -12.74 -11.70 -8.13
CA ASN A 211 -13.33 -12.02 -6.83
C ASN A 211 -12.42 -13.02 -6.12
N TRP A 212 -11.50 -12.52 -5.31
CA TRP A 212 -10.46 -13.34 -4.69
C TRP A 212 -10.96 -13.96 -3.36
N GLY A 213 -11.17 -15.27 -3.36
CA GLY A 213 -11.38 -16.09 -2.17
C GLY A 213 -10.05 -16.50 -1.52
N SER A 214 -10.04 -16.60 -0.20
CA SER A 214 -8.87 -17.02 0.58
C SER A 214 -8.95 -18.51 0.93
N MET A 215 -7.86 -19.25 0.67
CA MET A 215 -7.67 -20.63 1.12
C MET A 215 -6.60 -20.75 2.19
N CYS A 216 -6.33 -19.67 2.93
CA CYS A 216 -5.53 -19.78 4.12
C CYS A 216 -6.19 -20.75 5.10
N SER A 217 -5.57 -21.91 5.35
CA SER A 217 -5.74 -22.56 6.63
C SER A 217 -5.22 -21.58 7.67
N THR A 218 -6.07 -21.15 8.59
CA THR A 218 -5.58 -20.50 9.78
C THR A 218 -4.67 -21.52 10.47
N ASN A 219 -3.36 -21.35 10.35
CA ASN A 219 -2.44 -21.95 11.33
C ASN A 219 -2.65 -21.34 12.73
N VAL A 220 -3.69 -20.51 12.90
CA VAL A 220 -4.35 -20.19 14.15
C VAL A 220 -5.42 -21.28 14.40
N PRO A 221 -5.25 -22.16 15.39
CA PRO A 221 -6.31 -23.09 15.79
C PRO A 221 -7.64 -22.34 15.97
N THR A 222 -8.77 -22.95 15.64
CA THR A 222 -10.06 -22.45 16.17
C THR A 222 -9.94 -22.46 17.69
N GLY A 223 -10.30 -21.33 18.32
CA GLY A 223 -10.26 -21.21 19.77
C GLY A 223 -11.10 -22.31 20.41
N ASP A 224 -10.47 -23.08 21.29
CA ASP A 224 -11.11 -24.10 22.12
C ASP A 224 -10.75 -23.85 23.59
N LEU A 225 -11.66 -24.26 24.47
CA LEU A 225 -11.56 -24.10 25.92
C LEU A 225 -11.84 -25.42 26.60
N ASN A 226 -11.25 -25.67 27.75
CA ASN A 226 -11.73 -26.76 28.62
C ASN A 226 -13.04 -26.34 29.29
N GLU A 227 -13.07 -25.15 29.87
CA GLU A 227 -14.19 -24.66 30.68
C GLU A 227 -14.29 -23.13 30.66
N LEU A 228 -15.52 -22.61 30.55
CA LEU A 228 -15.88 -21.22 30.91
C LEU A 228 -16.32 -21.19 32.38
N GLN A 229 -15.63 -20.44 33.22
CA GLN A 229 -15.88 -20.41 34.66
C GLN A 229 -16.93 -19.35 35.02
N CYS A 230 -18.19 -19.62 34.66
CA CYS A 230 -19.31 -18.70 34.79
C CYS A 230 -19.55 -18.16 36.20
N THR A 231 -19.34 -18.99 37.22
CA THR A 231 -19.49 -18.58 38.63
C THR A 231 -18.41 -17.60 39.08
N GLY A 232 -17.29 -17.54 38.35
CA GLY A 232 -16.22 -16.55 38.56
C GLY A 232 -16.41 -15.28 37.74
N ALA A 233 -17.55 -15.12 37.05
CA ALA A 233 -17.81 -13.91 36.29
C ALA A 233 -17.93 -12.69 37.19
N SER A 234 -17.31 -11.58 36.78
CA SER A 234 -17.33 -10.31 37.51
C SER A 234 -17.85 -9.19 36.63
N THR A 235 -18.77 -8.40 37.15
CA THR A 235 -19.34 -7.24 36.45
C THR A 235 -18.70 -5.95 36.97
N VAL A 236 -18.38 -5.05 36.05
CA VAL A 236 -17.98 -3.67 36.33
C VAL A 236 -19.06 -2.73 35.84
N GLY A 237 -19.39 -1.71 36.63
CA GLY A 237 -20.46 -0.74 36.35
C GLY A 237 -21.82 -1.16 36.90
N THR A 238 -22.79 -0.26 36.82
CA THR A 238 -24.17 -0.46 37.28
C THR A 238 -25.15 -0.13 36.15
N LEU A 239 -26.32 -0.74 36.16
CA LEU A 239 -27.38 -0.54 35.18
C LEU A 239 -28.61 0.01 35.86
N HIS A 240 -29.25 1.01 35.25
CA HIS A 240 -30.51 1.58 35.74
C HIS A 240 -31.54 1.62 34.62
N SER A 241 -32.81 1.37 34.95
CA SER A 241 -33.93 1.38 34.02
C SER A 241 -34.03 2.71 33.26
N GLY A 242 -34.14 2.67 31.93
CA GLY A 242 -34.29 3.86 31.08
C GLY A 242 -32.99 4.62 30.77
N VAL A 243 -31.86 4.25 31.38
CA VAL A 243 -30.55 4.88 31.13
C VAL A 243 -29.69 3.97 30.26
N ALA A 244 -29.17 4.51 29.17
CA ALA A 244 -28.28 3.75 28.27
C ALA A 244 -27.03 3.26 29.02
N ALA A 245 -26.71 1.97 28.88
CA ALA A 245 -25.55 1.36 29.49
C ALA A 245 -24.25 2.01 28.97
N SER A 246 -23.40 2.45 29.89
CA SER A 246 -22.08 3.04 29.59
C SER A 246 -21.05 2.53 30.59
N GLY A 247 -19.89 2.09 30.08
CA GLY A 247 -18.80 1.57 30.92
C GLY A 247 -19.11 0.25 31.64
N VAL A 248 -20.18 -0.44 31.25
CA VAL A 248 -20.58 -1.71 31.86
C VAL A 248 -19.95 -2.87 31.11
N SER A 249 -19.27 -3.76 31.83
CA SER A 249 -18.66 -4.96 31.23
C SER A 249 -18.72 -6.16 32.17
N VAL A 250 -18.72 -7.35 31.58
CA VAL A 250 -18.64 -8.62 32.30
C VAL A 250 -17.37 -9.34 31.87
N THR A 251 -16.53 -9.71 32.83
CA THR A 251 -15.37 -10.55 32.59
C THR A 251 -15.66 -11.97 33.06
N ILE A 252 -15.45 -12.97 32.19
CA ILE A 252 -15.64 -14.39 32.47
C ILE A 252 -14.27 -15.09 32.39
N PRO A 253 -13.77 -15.69 33.48
CA PRO A 253 -12.57 -16.50 33.44
C PRO A 253 -12.77 -17.80 32.68
N TYR A 254 -11.70 -18.36 32.12
CA TYR A 254 -11.69 -19.67 31.47
C TYR A 254 -10.39 -20.44 31.74
N THR A 255 -10.43 -21.75 31.51
CA THR A 255 -9.26 -22.63 31.57
C THR A 255 -9.07 -23.42 30.28
N GLY A 256 -7.83 -23.86 30.02
CA GLY A 256 -7.51 -24.75 28.90
C GLY A 256 -7.59 -24.14 27.50
N GLY A 257 -7.42 -22.82 27.38
CA GLY A 257 -7.31 -22.17 26.07
C GLY A 257 -6.14 -22.70 25.26
N ASN A 258 -6.35 -22.85 23.95
CA ASN A 258 -5.38 -23.43 23.02
C ASN A 258 -4.63 -22.40 22.15
N GLY A 259 -4.71 -21.10 22.49
CA GLY A 259 -4.10 -20.04 21.68
C GLY A 259 -4.90 -19.66 20.43
N GLY A 260 -6.03 -20.32 20.18
CA GLY A 260 -6.83 -20.16 18.97
C GLY A 260 -7.74 -18.93 18.98
N THR A 261 -8.32 -18.59 17.82
CA THR A 261 -9.20 -17.42 17.65
C THR A 261 -10.68 -17.75 17.84
N TYR A 262 -11.43 -16.79 18.37
CA TYR A 262 -12.88 -16.86 18.51
C TYR A 262 -13.54 -15.62 17.89
N PHE A 263 -14.75 -15.79 17.35
CA PHE A 263 -15.49 -14.72 16.67
C PHE A 263 -16.15 -13.76 17.66
N SER A 264 -16.49 -12.56 17.16
CA SER A 264 -17.36 -11.66 17.90
C SER A 264 -18.76 -12.26 18.05
N GLY A 265 -19.46 -11.88 19.12
CA GLY A 265 -20.81 -12.36 19.42
C GLY A 265 -21.64 -11.28 20.10
N ALA A 266 -22.95 -11.35 19.94
CA ALA A 266 -23.90 -10.45 20.57
C ALA A 266 -25.02 -11.28 21.21
N TYR A 267 -25.21 -11.12 22.52
CA TYR A 267 -26.16 -11.91 23.30
C TYR A 267 -27.19 -10.97 23.92
N SER A 268 -28.44 -11.10 23.49
CA SER A 268 -29.52 -10.28 24.03
C SER A 268 -29.89 -10.73 25.44
N SER A 269 -30.20 -9.77 26.30
CA SER A 269 -30.69 -10.04 27.65
C SER A 269 -32.09 -10.65 27.64
N THR A 270 -32.32 -11.59 28.56
CA THR A 270 -33.62 -12.09 29.00
C THR A 270 -33.93 -11.55 30.40
N GLY A 271 -35.21 -11.51 30.80
CA GLY A 271 -35.65 -10.92 32.07
C GLY A 271 -35.80 -9.39 32.02
N VAL A 272 -34.78 -8.67 31.55
CA VAL A 272 -34.84 -7.23 31.24
C VAL A 272 -34.47 -7.01 29.77
N MET A 273 -35.37 -6.45 28.97
CA MET A 273 -35.15 -6.22 27.54
C MET A 273 -34.32 -4.95 27.28
N GLY A 274 -33.76 -4.85 26.07
CA GLY A 274 -33.06 -3.64 25.60
C GLY A 274 -31.55 -3.61 25.84
N LEU A 275 -31.00 -4.64 26.49
CA LEU A 275 -29.56 -4.82 26.72
C LEU A 275 -28.98 -5.92 25.83
N THR A 276 -27.74 -5.74 25.40
CA THR A 276 -26.95 -6.73 24.66
C THR A 276 -25.56 -6.82 25.25
N ALA A 277 -25.09 -8.04 25.54
CA ALA A 277 -23.70 -8.32 25.88
C ALA A 277 -22.91 -8.59 24.59
N ASN A 278 -21.89 -7.77 24.31
CA ASN A 278 -21.11 -7.83 23.08
C ASN A 278 -19.72 -8.35 23.36
N LEU A 279 -19.38 -9.50 22.76
CA LEU A 279 -18.05 -10.05 22.72
C LEU A 279 -17.34 -9.56 21.45
N GLN A 280 -16.19 -8.94 21.61
CA GLN A 280 -15.31 -8.63 20.47
C GLN A 280 -14.52 -9.88 20.07
N GLY A 281 -14.32 -10.09 18.76
CA GLY A 281 -13.51 -11.21 18.27
C GLY A 281 -12.06 -11.08 18.72
N GLY A 282 -11.40 -12.20 19.01
CA GLY A 282 -10.07 -12.20 19.62
C GLY A 282 -9.39 -13.56 19.57
N SER A 283 -8.35 -13.71 20.39
CA SER A 283 -7.61 -14.96 20.57
C SER A 283 -7.59 -15.35 22.05
N LEU A 284 -7.61 -16.66 22.30
CA LEU A 284 -7.46 -17.21 23.63
C LEU A 284 -5.98 -17.23 24.04
N ALA A 285 -5.71 -17.09 25.34
CA ALA A 285 -4.41 -17.41 25.88
C ALA A 285 -4.20 -18.93 25.91
N ASN A 286 -2.95 -19.38 25.85
CA ASN A 286 -2.62 -20.77 26.17
C ASN A 286 -2.80 -20.99 27.67
N GLY A 287 -3.65 -21.94 28.06
CA GLY A 287 -3.98 -22.20 29.47
C GLY A 287 -5.15 -21.36 29.98
N SER A 288 -5.02 -20.71 31.14
CA SER A 288 -6.11 -19.94 31.74
C SER A 288 -6.08 -18.47 31.30
N GLY A 289 -7.25 -17.86 31.18
CA GLY A 289 -7.39 -16.46 30.78
C GLY A 289 -8.77 -15.91 31.07
N ASN A 290 -9.07 -14.74 30.50
CA ASN A 290 -10.34 -14.05 30.68
C ASN A 290 -10.90 -13.61 29.32
N VAL A 291 -12.22 -13.65 29.18
CA VAL A 291 -12.96 -12.97 28.10
C VAL A 291 -13.79 -11.85 28.70
N THR A 292 -13.87 -10.71 28.00
CA THR A 292 -14.64 -9.55 28.46
C THR A 292 -15.72 -9.21 27.45
N LEU A 293 -16.96 -9.06 27.95
CA LEU A 293 -18.13 -8.64 27.18
C LEU A 293 -18.50 -7.22 27.59
N ILE A 294 -18.80 -6.37 26.60
CA ILE A 294 -19.25 -4.99 26.81
C ILE A 294 -20.78 -4.98 26.75
N ILE A 295 -21.43 -4.47 27.80
CA ILE A 295 -22.89 -4.36 27.85
C ILE A 295 -23.30 -3.03 27.23
N THR A 296 -24.19 -3.08 26.24
CA THR A 296 -24.75 -1.91 25.56
C THR A 296 -26.28 -1.97 25.54
N GLY A 297 -26.91 -0.84 25.16
CA GLY A 297 -28.37 -0.71 25.06
C GLY A 297 -29.00 -0.01 26.26
N THR A 298 -30.33 0.11 26.26
CA THR A 298 -31.09 0.80 27.31
C THR A 298 -32.10 -0.17 27.92
N PRO A 299 -31.98 -0.54 29.20
CA PRO A 299 -32.89 -1.48 29.82
C PRO A 299 -34.28 -0.86 29.98
N SER A 300 -35.31 -1.59 29.58
CA SER A 300 -36.69 -1.09 29.57
C SER A 300 -37.32 -0.99 30.97
N THR A 301 -36.85 -1.79 31.92
CA THR A 301 -37.40 -1.92 33.28
C THR A 301 -36.29 -2.27 34.27
N SER A 302 -36.55 -2.09 35.57
CA SER A 302 -35.70 -2.63 36.63
C SER A 302 -35.98 -4.12 36.84
N GLY A 303 -35.00 -4.86 37.35
CA GLY A 303 -35.08 -6.32 37.50
C GLY A 303 -33.73 -7.00 37.31
N THR A 304 -33.73 -8.26 36.88
CA THR A 304 -32.51 -9.04 36.61
C THR A 304 -32.36 -9.28 35.12
N ALA A 305 -31.33 -8.68 34.51
CA ALA A 305 -30.92 -8.94 33.14
C ALA A 305 -30.10 -10.25 33.10
N SER A 306 -30.45 -11.20 32.23
CA SER A 306 -29.82 -12.52 32.16
C SER A 306 -29.33 -12.81 30.74
N PHE A 307 -28.07 -13.22 30.60
CA PHE A 307 -27.44 -13.48 29.32
C PHE A 307 -26.96 -14.94 29.22
N ASP A 308 -27.34 -15.62 28.13
CA ASP A 308 -26.81 -16.93 27.78
C ASP A 308 -25.66 -16.76 26.79
N ILE A 309 -24.43 -16.97 27.27
CA ILE A 309 -23.20 -16.70 26.51
C ILE A 309 -22.65 -18.01 25.93
N MET A 310 -22.12 -17.98 24.71
CA MET A 310 -21.46 -19.13 24.10
C MET A 310 -20.12 -18.72 23.47
N ILE A 311 -19.01 -19.29 23.94
CA ILE A 311 -17.67 -18.94 23.44
C ILE A 311 -16.90 -20.23 23.19
N ALA A 312 -16.29 -20.35 22.01
CA ALA A 312 -15.48 -21.52 21.64
C ALA A 312 -16.24 -22.85 21.85
N GLY A 313 -17.54 -22.88 21.56
CA GLY A 313 -18.39 -24.06 21.75
C GLY A 313 -18.76 -24.39 23.20
N LYS A 314 -18.31 -23.63 24.19
CA LYS A 314 -18.72 -23.77 25.59
C LYS A 314 -19.83 -22.78 25.92
N SER A 315 -20.89 -23.26 26.57
CA SER A 315 -21.98 -22.42 27.04
C SER A 315 -21.71 -21.92 28.46
N CYS A 316 -22.13 -20.70 28.71
CA CYS A 316 -22.12 -20.05 30.00
C CYS A 316 -23.53 -19.47 30.24
N PRO A 317 -24.46 -20.31 30.73
CA PRO A 317 -25.85 -19.93 30.87
C PRO A 317 -26.04 -18.96 32.04
N SER A 318 -27.02 -18.06 31.90
CA SER A 318 -27.56 -17.26 33.01
C SER A 318 -26.54 -16.36 33.72
N ILE A 319 -25.69 -15.65 32.98
CA ILE A 319 -24.96 -14.51 33.55
C ILE A 319 -25.97 -13.42 33.90
N THR A 320 -26.12 -13.11 35.19
CA THR A 320 -27.09 -12.13 35.68
C THR A 320 -26.44 -10.79 36.03
N ILE A 321 -27.06 -9.69 35.62
CA ILE A 321 -26.70 -8.34 36.05
C ILE A 321 -27.96 -7.66 36.63
N PRO A 322 -27.93 -7.13 37.85
CA PRO A 322 -29.05 -6.37 38.39
C PRO A 322 -29.22 -5.05 37.63
N VAL A 323 -30.48 -4.68 37.39
CA VAL A 323 -30.89 -3.39 36.84
C VAL A 323 -31.75 -2.70 37.88
N ASP A 324 -31.25 -1.61 38.43
CA ASP A 324 -31.93 -0.84 39.47
C ASP A 324 -32.90 0.19 38.86
N ASN A 325 -33.79 0.76 39.67
CA ASN A 325 -34.60 1.89 39.22
C ASN A 325 -33.73 3.16 39.15
N PHE A 326 -33.88 3.95 38.08
CA PHE A 326 -33.24 5.26 38.01
C PHE A 326 -34.01 6.29 38.82
N THR A 327 -33.52 6.63 40.02
CA THR A 327 -34.18 7.58 40.94
C THR A 327 -33.42 8.89 41.12
N ALA A 328 -32.16 8.98 40.67
CA ALA A 328 -31.38 10.21 40.76
C ALA A 328 -31.99 11.34 39.91
N ASP A 329 -32.29 12.46 40.57
CA ASP A 329 -32.91 13.61 39.92
C ASP A 329 -32.42 14.94 40.52
N VAL A 330 -32.55 16.00 39.72
CA VAL A 330 -32.20 17.38 40.08
C VAL A 330 -33.37 18.30 39.76
N THR A 331 -33.55 19.38 40.51
CA THR A 331 -34.63 20.35 40.25
C THR A 331 -34.33 21.23 39.03
N SER A 332 -33.08 21.63 38.83
CA SER A 332 -32.67 22.30 37.59
C SER A 332 -31.16 22.21 37.33
N LEU A 333 -30.79 22.28 36.05
CA LEU A 333 -29.41 22.34 35.57
C LEU A 333 -29.04 23.78 35.19
N THR A 334 -27.86 24.25 35.61
CA THR A 334 -27.39 25.62 35.42
C THR A 334 -26.41 25.74 34.24
N CYS A 335 -26.83 25.33 33.04
CA CYS A 335 -25.98 25.29 31.83
C CYS A 335 -25.27 26.62 31.50
N GLY A 336 -25.87 27.77 31.82
CA GLY A 336 -25.25 29.09 31.60
C GLY A 336 -23.98 29.35 32.42
N SER A 337 -23.77 28.57 33.49
CA SER A 337 -22.58 28.61 34.34
C SER A 337 -21.70 27.37 34.15
N ALA A 338 -21.94 26.56 33.11
CA ALA A 338 -21.14 25.39 32.82
C ALA A 338 -19.74 25.78 32.31
N VAL A 339 -18.71 25.04 32.74
CA VAL A 339 -17.31 25.38 32.48
C VAL A 339 -16.58 24.22 31.81
N PHE A 340 -15.91 24.52 30.69
CA PHE A 340 -14.95 23.62 30.05
C PHE A 340 -13.54 23.87 30.58
N SER A 341 -12.81 22.79 30.85
CA SER A 341 -11.40 22.83 31.27
C SER A 341 -10.61 21.73 30.58
N PRO A 342 -9.70 22.02 29.63
CA PRO A 342 -9.39 23.34 29.09
C PRO A 342 -10.57 24.00 28.37
N ASN A 343 -10.64 25.33 28.37
CA ASN A 343 -11.75 26.05 27.74
C ASN A 343 -11.70 26.00 26.20
N THR A 344 -10.55 25.76 25.58
CA THR A 344 -10.40 25.79 24.12
C THR A 344 -10.54 24.40 23.52
N LEU A 345 -11.36 24.27 22.48
CA LEU A 345 -11.47 23.06 21.66
C LEU A 345 -11.24 23.44 20.20
N THR A 346 -10.36 22.70 19.54
CA THR A 346 -9.94 22.96 18.15
C THR A 346 -10.20 21.72 17.31
N GLN A 347 -10.73 21.91 16.11
CA GLN A 347 -10.95 20.85 15.15
C GLN A 347 -9.66 20.04 14.93
N ALA A 348 -9.77 18.74 14.68
CA ALA A 348 -8.65 17.85 14.38
C ALA A 348 -7.54 17.77 15.46
N GLN A 349 -7.72 18.38 16.64
CA GLN A 349 -6.81 18.24 17.77
C GLN A 349 -7.41 17.35 18.86
N SER A 350 -6.59 16.46 19.41
CA SER A 350 -7.00 15.65 20.56
C SER A 350 -7.31 16.57 21.74
N TYR A 351 -8.49 16.41 22.31
CA TYR A 351 -8.93 17.08 23.52
C TYR A 351 -9.05 16.06 24.66
N SER A 352 -8.51 16.42 25.82
CA SER A 352 -8.71 15.73 27.08
C SER A 352 -8.99 16.78 28.14
N GLY A 353 -10.17 16.73 28.75
CA GLY A 353 -10.61 17.76 29.68
C GLY A 353 -11.92 17.40 30.38
N THR A 354 -12.56 18.40 30.97
CA THR A 354 -13.82 18.24 31.69
C THR A 354 -14.83 19.31 31.31
N LEU A 355 -16.11 18.95 31.32
CA LEU A 355 -17.24 19.88 31.38
C LEU A 355 -17.90 19.75 32.75
N THR A 356 -17.89 20.83 33.52
CA THR A 356 -18.59 20.93 34.81
C THR A 356 -19.93 21.63 34.60
N VAL A 357 -21.02 20.96 34.93
CA VAL A 357 -22.39 21.49 34.85
C VAL A 357 -22.97 21.61 36.26
N PRO A 358 -23.16 22.83 36.79
CA PRO A 358 -23.80 23.02 38.08
C PRO A 358 -25.28 22.62 38.06
N TYR A 359 -25.80 22.18 39.20
CA TYR A 359 -27.22 21.88 39.40
C TYR A 359 -27.71 22.33 40.78
N VAL A 360 -29.03 22.40 40.94
CA VAL A 360 -29.71 22.65 42.22
C VAL A 360 -30.75 21.57 42.50
N GLY A 361 -31.00 21.31 43.78
CA GLY A 361 -32.02 20.39 44.25
C GLY A 361 -31.77 18.92 43.91
N GLY A 362 -30.51 18.47 43.95
CA GLY A 362 -30.19 17.04 43.90
C GLY A 362 -30.76 16.29 45.10
N ASN A 363 -31.20 15.05 44.87
CA ASN A 363 -31.93 14.25 45.86
C ASN A 363 -31.07 13.31 46.71
N GLY A 364 -29.77 13.18 46.43
CA GLY A 364 -28.88 12.31 47.20
C GLY A 364 -28.67 10.90 46.62
N ASP A 365 -29.38 10.54 45.55
CA ASP A 365 -29.33 9.19 44.99
C ASP A 365 -28.12 8.97 44.09
N SER A 366 -27.76 7.68 43.91
CA SER A 366 -26.71 7.26 42.99
C SER A 366 -27.18 7.22 41.54
N TYR A 367 -26.26 7.49 40.62
CA TYR A 367 -26.47 7.38 39.19
C TYR A 367 -25.34 6.55 38.53
N PRO A 368 -25.65 5.77 37.48
CA PRO A 368 -24.64 5.01 36.77
C PRO A 368 -23.79 5.95 35.91
N GLN A 369 -22.68 5.43 35.37
CA GLN A 369 -21.94 6.16 34.35
C GLN A 369 -22.85 6.41 33.15
N GLN A 370 -22.75 7.60 32.58
CA GLN A 370 -23.46 7.97 31.35
C GLN A 370 -22.47 8.50 30.34
N SER A 371 -22.71 8.25 29.06
CA SER A 371 -21.86 8.80 28.01
C SER A 371 -22.63 9.08 26.73
N PHE A 372 -22.21 10.12 26.03
CA PHE A 372 -22.66 10.42 24.68
C PHE A 372 -21.50 10.97 23.86
N THR A 373 -21.63 10.90 22.53
CA THR A 373 -20.65 11.44 21.60
C THR A 373 -21.24 12.58 20.79
N GLN A 374 -20.50 13.65 20.63
CA GLN A 374 -20.90 14.76 19.76
C GLN A 374 -19.67 15.38 19.10
N ASN A 375 -19.74 15.56 17.77
CA ASN A 375 -18.67 16.16 16.96
C ASN A 375 -17.29 15.53 17.21
N GLY A 376 -17.18 14.20 17.38
CA GLY A 376 -15.89 13.51 17.61
C GLY A 376 -15.36 13.57 19.05
N LEU A 377 -16.09 14.19 19.98
CA LEU A 377 -15.82 14.19 21.41
C LEU A 377 -16.74 13.21 22.13
N THR A 378 -16.20 12.47 23.08
CA THR A 378 -16.95 11.60 23.99
C THR A 378 -17.04 12.29 25.34
N PHE A 379 -18.26 12.55 25.78
CA PHE A 379 -18.56 13.09 27.10
C PHE A 379 -18.96 11.92 28.00
N THR A 380 -18.24 11.72 29.10
CA THR A 380 -18.46 10.63 30.05
C THR A 380 -18.68 11.22 31.43
N LEU A 381 -19.90 11.12 31.95
CA LEU A 381 -20.20 11.38 33.36
C LEU A 381 -19.91 10.10 34.14
N PRO A 382 -18.87 10.05 34.99
CA PRO A 382 -18.59 8.87 35.81
C PRO A 382 -19.75 8.56 36.74
N ALA A 383 -19.93 7.28 37.12
CA ALA A 383 -20.90 6.91 38.15
C ALA A 383 -20.64 7.67 39.45
N GLY A 384 -21.71 8.07 40.15
CA GLY A 384 -21.58 8.89 41.33
C GLY A 384 -22.87 8.95 42.15
N THR A 385 -22.86 9.84 43.15
CA THR A 385 -24.00 10.11 44.02
C THR A 385 -24.23 11.61 44.03
N LEU A 386 -25.48 12.03 43.82
CA LEU A 386 -25.81 13.45 43.87
C LEU A 386 -25.59 13.99 45.30
N ALA A 387 -25.08 15.21 45.42
CA ALA A 387 -25.22 15.97 46.64
C ALA A 387 -26.70 16.34 46.87
N THR A 388 -27.15 16.31 48.12
CA THR A 388 -28.45 16.87 48.51
C THR A 388 -28.41 18.40 48.39
N GLY A 389 -29.27 18.99 47.55
CA GLY A 389 -29.23 20.43 47.25
C GLY A 389 -28.37 20.77 46.03
N SER A 390 -27.45 21.73 46.14
CA SER A 390 -26.62 22.17 45.01
C SER A 390 -25.37 21.31 44.83
N GLY A 391 -24.98 21.07 43.58
CA GLY A 391 -23.77 20.31 43.24
C GLY A 391 -23.34 20.49 41.79
N ASN A 392 -22.45 19.61 41.33
CA ASN A 392 -21.92 19.64 39.97
C ASN A 392 -21.95 18.23 39.35
N LEU A 393 -22.36 18.15 38.08
CA LEU A 393 -22.08 17.01 37.21
C LEU A 393 -20.79 17.29 36.44
N VAL A 394 -19.79 16.42 36.61
CA VAL A 394 -18.48 16.59 35.95
C VAL A 394 -18.31 15.51 34.88
N TYR A 395 -18.40 15.92 33.62
CA TYR A 395 -18.18 15.07 32.46
C TYR A 395 -16.70 15.08 32.10
N ASN A 396 -16.06 13.91 32.08
CA ASN A 396 -14.77 13.70 31.45
C ASN A 396 -14.95 13.69 29.93
N ILE A 397 -14.12 14.45 29.23
CA ILE A 397 -14.20 14.60 27.78
C ILE A 397 -12.91 14.11 27.17
N ALA A 398 -13.02 13.20 26.20
CA ALA A 398 -11.91 12.76 25.38
C ALA A 398 -12.34 12.65 23.91
N GLY A 399 -11.43 12.91 22.98
CA GLY A 399 -11.67 12.70 21.56
C GLY A 399 -11.03 13.77 20.69
N THR A 400 -11.40 13.83 19.42
CA THR A 400 -10.86 14.80 18.46
C THR A 400 -12.03 15.47 17.74
N PRO A 401 -12.25 16.79 17.92
CA PRO A 401 -13.38 17.47 17.30
C PRO A 401 -13.34 17.37 15.78
N THR A 402 -14.41 16.89 15.15
CA THR A 402 -14.44 16.62 13.70
C THR A 402 -14.65 17.87 12.85
N ASN A 403 -15.52 18.77 13.30
CA ASN A 403 -15.92 19.97 12.55
C ASN A 403 -15.74 21.24 13.39
N ALA A 404 -15.36 22.32 12.72
CA ALA A 404 -15.32 23.67 13.27
C ALA A 404 -16.73 24.28 13.28
N ILE A 405 -17.42 24.18 14.40
CA ILE A 405 -18.82 24.61 14.55
C ILE A 405 -19.05 25.19 15.95
N THR A 406 -20.12 25.97 16.11
CA THR A 406 -20.71 26.20 17.44
C THR A 406 -21.56 24.97 17.79
N MET A 407 -21.01 24.08 18.60
CA MET A 407 -21.65 22.85 19.04
C MET A 407 -22.71 23.18 20.11
N ASN A 408 -23.96 22.83 19.84
CA ASN A 408 -25.04 22.89 20.82
C ASN A 408 -25.14 21.55 21.54
N ILE A 409 -24.79 21.52 22.82
CA ILE A 409 -24.78 20.33 23.65
C ILE A 409 -26.03 20.32 24.53
N LEU A 410 -26.86 19.30 24.35
CA LEU A 410 -28.00 19.00 25.22
C LEU A 410 -27.51 18.14 26.38
N ILE A 411 -27.53 18.70 27.59
CA ILE A 411 -27.29 17.95 28.84
C ILE A 411 -28.67 17.54 29.37
N SER A 412 -28.89 16.24 29.46
CA SER A 412 -30.08 15.65 30.08
C SER A 412 -29.66 14.82 31.28
N PHE A 413 -30.32 15.02 32.42
CA PHE A 413 -30.10 14.23 33.63
C PHE A 413 -31.40 14.18 34.44
N GLY A 414 -31.84 12.97 34.80
CA GLY A 414 -33.12 12.80 35.50
C GLY A 414 -34.28 13.26 34.63
N SER A 415 -35.14 14.10 35.19
CA SER A 415 -36.28 14.72 34.50
C SER A 415 -35.94 16.08 33.87
N THR A 416 -34.69 16.54 33.99
CA THR A 416 -34.27 17.89 33.58
C THR A 416 -33.34 17.85 32.37
N GLU A 417 -33.47 18.86 31.50
CA GLU A 417 -32.55 19.10 30.40
C GLU A 417 -32.16 20.58 30.28
N CYS A 418 -30.96 20.86 29.76
CA CYS A 418 -30.56 22.20 29.35
C CYS A 418 -29.57 22.16 28.18
N ASN A 419 -29.57 23.23 27.38
CA ASN A 419 -28.64 23.39 26.27
C ASN A 419 -27.50 24.35 26.64
N LEU A 420 -26.30 24.05 26.16
CA LEU A 420 -25.16 24.96 26.21
C LEU A 420 -24.43 24.98 24.86
N ASN A 421 -23.86 26.12 24.51
CA ASN A 421 -23.13 26.30 23.25
C ASN A 421 -21.62 26.28 23.51
N LYS A 422 -20.89 25.49 22.71
CA LYS A 422 -19.43 25.46 22.72
C LYS A 422 -18.85 25.66 21.33
N ILE A 423 -18.06 26.71 21.15
CA ILE A 423 -17.36 26.97 19.89
C ILE A 423 -16.18 26.00 19.77
N ILE A 424 -16.15 25.25 18.66
CA ILE A 424 -15.00 24.51 18.18
C ILE A 424 -14.30 25.36 17.13
N SER A 425 -13.08 25.79 17.42
CA SER A 425 -12.31 26.61 16.50
C SER A 425 -11.80 25.78 15.31
N PRO A 426 -11.80 26.31 14.07
CA PRO A 426 -11.26 25.62 12.92
C PRO A 426 -9.79 25.29 13.08
N SER A 427 -9.40 24.14 12.53
CA SER A 427 -8.00 23.76 12.40
C SER A 427 -7.57 24.06 10.98
N TRP A 428 -6.99 25.23 10.76
CA TRP A 428 -6.03 25.48 9.68
C TRP A 428 -5.23 26.75 9.98
N SER A 429 -3.92 26.84 9.74
CA SER A 429 -2.93 25.93 9.16
C SER A 429 -1.74 25.87 10.14
N GLY A 430 -1.52 24.70 10.73
CA GLY A 430 -0.42 24.45 11.69
C GLY A 430 -0.74 24.64 13.18
N GLY A 431 -1.94 25.08 13.53
CA GLY A 431 -2.12 25.69 14.86
C GLY A 431 -1.53 27.11 14.86
N GLY A 432 -2.18 28.01 15.58
CA GLY A 432 -1.64 29.34 15.76
C GLY A 432 -0.72 29.36 16.98
N THR A 433 0.34 30.14 16.92
CA THR A 433 1.22 30.41 18.06
C THR A 433 1.04 31.85 18.49
N MET A 434 0.72 32.07 19.77
CA MET A 434 0.58 33.41 20.33
C MET A 434 1.97 33.99 20.56
N MET A 435 2.38 34.93 19.72
CA MET A 435 3.70 35.56 19.82
C MET A 435 3.60 36.91 20.54
N CYS A 436 4.67 37.25 21.25
CA CYS A 436 4.82 38.54 21.90
C CYS A 436 4.87 39.62 20.82
N MET A 437 4.02 40.62 20.97
CA MET A 437 4.11 41.88 20.25
C MET A 437 4.63 42.92 21.25
N ASN A 438 4.38 44.21 21.04
CA ASN A 438 4.80 45.26 21.99
C ASN A 438 4.20 45.04 23.41
N ASN A 439 3.00 45.56 23.67
CA ASN A 439 2.31 45.41 24.98
C ASN A 439 1.17 44.38 24.93
N SER A 440 1.23 43.44 23.98
CA SER A 440 0.18 42.45 23.74
C SER A 440 0.76 41.20 23.09
N THR A 441 -0.08 40.20 22.89
CA THR A 441 0.22 39.02 22.08
C THR A 441 -0.70 38.95 20.88
N LYS A 442 -0.22 38.42 19.75
CA LYS A 442 -1.05 38.21 18.56
C LYS A 442 -0.85 36.79 18.02
N LEU A 443 -1.90 36.24 17.42
CA LEU A 443 -1.88 34.88 16.89
C LEU A 443 -1.22 34.87 15.51
N TRP A 444 -0.18 34.04 15.35
CA TRP A 444 0.51 33.80 14.09
C TRP A 444 0.29 32.36 13.63
N ALA A 445 0.19 32.12 12.33
CA ALA A 445 0.20 30.76 11.82
C ALA A 445 1.51 30.05 12.18
N SER A 446 1.48 28.80 12.66
CA SER A 446 2.71 28.09 13.02
C SER A 446 3.44 27.48 11.81
N HIS A 447 2.81 27.45 10.64
CA HIS A 447 3.42 27.03 9.37
C HIS A 447 3.35 28.12 8.30
N ASN A 448 4.22 28.00 7.28
CA ASN A 448 4.13 28.82 6.08
C ASN A 448 2.88 28.44 5.29
N LEU A 449 2.30 29.40 4.59
CA LEU A 449 1.15 29.13 3.73
C LEU A 449 1.53 28.10 2.64
N GLY A 450 0.76 27.02 2.53
CA GLY A 450 1.02 25.91 1.60
C GLY A 450 1.93 24.79 2.13
N ALA A 451 2.34 24.84 3.40
CA ALA A 451 3.12 23.78 4.05
C ALA A 451 2.26 22.58 4.49
N ASP A 452 2.88 21.41 4.68
CA ASP A 452 2.27 20.27 5.37
C ASP A 452 2.17 20.58 6.88
N THR A 453 0.93 20.65 7.36
CA THR A 453 0.62 21.04 8.75
C THR A 453 0.53 19.87 9.71
N SER A 454 0.72 18.64 9.23
CA SER A 454 0.80 17.45 10.10
C SER A 454 2.15 17.31 10.80
N LEU A 455 3.16 18.08 10.37
CA LEU A 455 4.53 18.03 10.87
C LEU A 455 4.74 19.06 11.99
N ASP A 456 5.77 18.85 12.83
CA ASP A 456 6.11 19.80 13.88
C ASP A 456 6.61 21.11 13.26
N PRO A 457 5.94 22.26 13.52
CA PRO A 457 6.34 23.55 12.95
C PRO A 457 7.74 23.99 13.36
N ASN A 458 8.30 23.43 14.42
CA ASN A 458 9.59 23.80 14.99
C ASN A 458 10.75 22.92 14.52
N ILE A 459 10.49 21.92 13.67
CA ILE A 459 11.51 21.05 13.10
C ILE A 459 11.61 21.34 11.59
N PRO A 460 12.65 22.07 11.13
CA PRO A 460 12.79 22.42 9.72
C PRO A 460 13.02 21.20 8.85
N VAL A 461 12.02 20.91 8.02
CA VAL A 461 12.00 19.88 6.97
C VAL A 461 11.40 20.48 5.70
N LYS A 462 11.58 19.80 4.58
CA LYS A 462 11.20 20.30 3.25
C LYS A 462 9.73 20.73 3.21
N GLU A 463 8.86 19.89 3.73
CA GLU A 463 7.41 19.97 3.65
C GLU A 463 6.84 21.18 4.41
N ILE A 464 7.60 21.77 5.36
CA ILE A 464 7.13 22.93 6.13
C ILE A 464 7.52 24.30 5.54
N HIS A 465 8.25 24.33 4.42
CA HIS A 465 8.72 25.59 3.81
C HIS A 465 7.61 26.37 3.09
N GLY A 466 6.52 25.69 2.70
CA GLY A 466 5.36 26.31 2.07
C GLY A 466 5.59 26.79 0.63
N ASN A 467 4.62 27.55 0.15
CA ASN A 467 4.54 28.04 -1.22
C ASN A 467 5.15 29.45 -1.37
N TYR A 468 5.59 29.77 -2.58
CA TYR A 468 6.07 31.09 -2.97
C TYR A 468 4.97 31.87 -3.69
N TYR A 469 4.83 33.13 -3.33
CA TYR A 469 3.84 34.06 -3.86
C TYR A 469 4.53 35.32 -4.33
N GLN A 470 4.12 35.87 -5.48
CA GLN A 470 4.49 37.24 -5.84
C GLN A 470 3.63 38.23 -5.06
N TRP A 471 4.19 39.40 -4.75
CA TRP A 471 3.50 40.37 -3.91
C TRP A 471 2.20 40.86 -4.56
N GLY A 472 1.13 40.93 -3.76
CA GLY A 472 -0.16 41.46 -4.21
C GLY A 472 -0.94 40.51 -5.13
N ARG A 473 -0.64 39.20 -5.10
CA ARG A 473 -1.31 38.18 -5.91
C ARG A 473 -1.77 37.01 -5.05
N LEU A 474 -2.87 36.37 -5.48
CA LEU A 474 -3.45 35.21 -4.80
C LEU A 474 -2.75 33.90 -5.20
N ASP A 475 -2.33 33.80 -6.46
CA ASP A 475 -1.85 32.56 -7.05
C ASP A 475 -0.47 32.14 -6.51
N VAL A 476 -0.32 30.84 -6.29
CA VAL A 476 0.97 30.19 -6.02
C VAL A 476 1.80 30.18 -7.29
N VAL A 477 3.03 30.69 -7.23
CA VAL A 477 3.93 30.74 -8.41
C VAL A 477 5.05 29.70 -8.36
N ALA A 478 5.32 29.12 -7.20
CA ALA A 478 6.22 27.99 -7.01
C ALA A 478 6.01 27.35 -5.63
N ASP A 479 6.52 26.15 -5.44
CA ASP A 479 6.56 25.43 -4.18
C ASP A 479 7.96 24.83 -3.92
N THR A 480 8.05 23.93 -2.95
CA THR A 480 9.30 23.28 -2.56
C THR A 480 9.81 22.25 -3.56
N ASP A 481 8.91 21.71 -4.39
CA ASP A 481 9.16 20.72 -5.43
C ASP A 481 9.48 21.35 -6.79
N THR A 482 9.14 22.62 -6.98
CA THR A 482 9.43 23.37 -8.20
C THR A 482 10.94 23.45 -8.43
N PRO A 483 11.46 23.04 -9.60
CA PRO A 483 12.89 23.05 -9.91
C PRO A 483 13.59 24.39 -9.67
N ALA A 484 14.89 24.37 -9.36
CA ALA A 484 15.64 25.57 -9.00
C ALA A 484 15.88 26.56 -10.17
N GLY A 485 15.75 26.10 -11.41
CA GLY A 485 15.95 26.93 -12.61
C GLY A 485 14.89 28.01 -12.81
N ALA A 486 15.05 28.78 -13.90
CA ALA A 486 14.09 29.80 -14.30
C ALA A 486 12.72 29.18 -14.63
N ILE A 487 11.64 29.92 -14.31
CA ILE A 487 10.26 29.53 -14.54
C ILE A 487 9.76 30.27 -15.79
N SER A 488 9.31 29.51 -16.79
CA SER A 488 8.75 30.09 -18.01
C SER A 488 7.47 30.88 -17.72
N GLY A 489 7.35 32.06 -18.35
CA GLY A 489 6.18 32.94 -18.14
C GLY A 489 6.19 33.69 -16.80
N TRP A 490 7.36 33.84 -16.16
CA TRP A 490 7.48 34.62 -14.92
C TRP A 490 6.88 36.02 -15.07
N ASN A 491 5.96 36.38 -14.19
CA ASN A 491 5.22 37.62 -14.31
C ASN A 491 6.07 38.80 -13.83
N THR A 492 6.51 39.66 -14.75
CA THR A 492 7.32 40.84 -14.44
C THR A 492 6.49 42.12 -14.30
N THR A 493 5.16 42.01 -14.23
CA THR A 493 4.25 43.14 -14.03
C THR A 493 3.98 43.35 -12.55
N TYR A 494 4.28 44.56 -12.05
CA TYR A 494 4.05 44.92 -10.66
C TYR A 494 2.56 44.99 -10.31
N ALA A 495 2.17 44.37 -9.20
CA ALA A 495 0.82 44.47 -8.65
C ALA A 495 0.54 45.89 -8.14
N SER A 496 -0.74 46.30 -8.12
CA SER A 496 -1.16 47.63 -7.68
C SER A 496 -1.03 47.82 -6.17
N ASN A 497 -1.05 49.08 -5.73
CA ASN A 497 -1.17 49.40 -4.32
C ASN A 497 -2.54 48.97 -3.76
N GLY A 498 -2.61 48.72 -2.45
CA GLY A 498 -3.75 48.19 -1.73
C GLY A 498 -4.02 46.71 -1.97
N ALA A 499 -3.13 45.97 -2.65
CA ALA A 499 -3.44 44.64 -3.16
C ALA A 499 -3.81 43.66 -2.05
N TRP A 500 -2.99 43.48 -1.02
CA TRP A 500 -3.30 42.58 0.11
C TRP A 500 -3.91 43.30 1.32
N ASN A 501 -3.64 44.60 1.47
CA ASN A 501 -4.15 45.41 2.57
C ASN A 501 -4.77 46.70 2.02
N SER A 502 -6.10 46.83 2.08
CA SER A 502 -6.82 48.05 1.69
C SER A 502 -6.90 49.10 2.80
N GLY A 503 -6.42 48.77 3.99
CA GLY A 503 -6.35 49.65 5.17
C GLY A 503 -4.98 50.30 5.35
N THR A 504 -4.59 50.53 6.60
CA THR A 504 -3.27 51.08 6.97
C THR A 504 -2.39 50.03 7.62
N GLU A 505 -1.13 50.36 7.96
CA GLU A 505 -0.29 49.43 8.74
C GLU A 505 -0.78 49.22 10.18
N ASP A 506 -1.47 50.22 10.75
CA ASP A 506 -2.00 50.18 12.12
C ASP A 506 -3.40 49.58 12.19
N SER A 507 -4.18 49.75 11.12
CA SER A 507 -5.52 49.18 10.94
C SER A 507 -5.62 48.45 9.60
N PRO A 508 -4.92 47.31 9.46
CA PRO A 508 -4.92 46.54 8.22
C PRO A 508 -6.29 45.92 7.94
N VAL A 509 -6.69 45.98 6.67
CA VAL A 509 -7.94 45.41 6.16
C VAL A 509 -7.61 44.46 5.03
N LYS A 510 -7.90 43.18 5.25
CA LYS A 510 -7.67 42.11 4.28
C LYS A 510 -8.51 42.32 3.02
N THR A 511 -7.93 42.08 1.85
CA THR A 511 -8.65 42.07 0.56
C THR A 511 -8.96 40.65 0.09
N ALA A 512 -9.77 40.54 -0.98
CA ALA A 512 -10.09 39.25 -1.60
C ALA A 512 -8.89 38.54 -2.27
N ILE A 513 -7.77 39.24 -2.50
CA ILE A 513 -6.57 38.68 -3.15
C ILE A 513 -5.41 38.46 -2.18
N ASP A 514 -5.63 38.71 -0.88
CA ASP A 514 -4.74 38.26 0.19
C ASP A 514 -4.81 36.71 0.28
N PRO A 515 -3.68 36.00 0.13
CA PRO A 515 -3.68 34.55 0.03
C PRO A 515 -3.84 33.84 1.38
N CYS A 516 -3.78 34.56 2.51
CA CYS A 516 -4.03 33.96 3.80
C CYS A 516 -5.50 33.51 3.93
N PRO A 517 -5.80 32.46 4.70
CA PRO A 517 -7.16 31.96 4.87
C PRO A 517 -8.03 32.91 5.71
N ALA A 518 -9.35 32.70 5.73
CA ALA A 518 -10.28 33.49 6.55
C ALA A 518 -9.86 33.52 8.04
N GLY A 519 -9.93 34.70 8.67
CA GLY A 519 -9.47 34.93 10.04
C GLY A 519 -7.98 35.25 10.15
N PHE A 520 -7.25 35.20 9.03
CA PHE A 520 -5.84 35.54 8.92
C PHE A 520 -5.59 36.43 7.70
N ARG A 521 -4.49 37.17 7.71
CA ARG A 521 -4.05 38.03 6.61
C ARG A 521 -2.53 38.07 6.53
N VAL A 522 -2.00 38.63 5.45
CA VAL A 522 -0.57 38.91 5.33
C VAL A 522 -0.20 40.02 6.34
N PRO A 523 0.79 39.80 7.21
CA PRO A 523 1.18 40.75 8.26
C PRO A 523 1.76 42.07 7.69
N THR A 524 1.55 43.16 8.40
CA THR A 524 2.15 44.46 8.07
C THR A 524 3.62 44.49 8.48
N ARG A 525 4.40 45.43 7.95
CA ARG A 525 5.82 45.60 8.30
C ARG A 525 5.93 45.99 9.77
N LYS A 526 5.02 46.82 10.28
CA LYS A 526 4.93 47.12 11.72
C LYS A 526 4.73 45.86 12.56
N GLU A 527 3.86 44.94 12.14
CA GLU A 527 3.63 43.68 12.85
C GLU A 527 4.85 42.75 12.80
N TRP A 528 5.53 42.65 11.65
CA TRP A 528 6.79 41.92 11.56
C TRP A 528 7.88 42.47 12.48
N ASN A 529 8.06 43.79 12.48
CA ASN A 529 9.03 44.46 13.35
C ASN A 529 8.68 44.27 14.83
N ALA A 530 7.40 44.40 15.20
CA ALA A 530 6.94 44.20 16.56
C ALA A 530 7.15 42.75 17.01
N MET A 531 6.88 41.76 16.17
CA MET A 531 7.18 40.37 16.48
C MET A 531 8.69 40.16 16.60
N ALA A 532 9.50 40.56 15.62
CA ALA A 532 10.94 40.32 15.67
C ALA A 532 11.65 40.99 16.88
N ASN A 533 11.21 42.19 17.28
CA ASN A 533 11.86 42.96 18.35
C ASN A 533 11.42 42.58 19.77
N ASN A 534 10.23 41.99 19.94
CA ASN A 534 9.69 41.63 21.26
C ASN A 534 9.82 40.13 21.57
N ASN A 535 10.55 39.38 20.74
CA ASN A 535 10.84 37.97 20.95
C ASN A 535 12.35 37.74 20.95
N THR A 536 12.80 36.76 21.73
CA THR A 536 14.19 36.28 21.61
C THR A 536 14.32 35.44 20.34
N SER A 537 15.51 35.39 19.73
CA SER A 537 15.69 34.60 18.50
C SER A 537 16.95 33.74 18.53
N ASN A 538 16.86 32.55 17.95
CA ASN A 538 17.95 31.62 17.75
C ASN A 538 17.91 31.02 16.34
N THR A 539 19.03 30.47 15.88
CA THR A 539 19.14 29.75 14.62
C THR A 539 19.01 28.25 14.83
N ILE A 540 18.43 27.56 13.85
CA ILE A 540 18.34 26.10 13.76
C ILE A 540 19.02 25.68 12.46
N GLY A 541 19.85 24.65 12.52
CA GLY A 541 20.58 24.12 11.37
C GLY A 541 21.73 25.01 10.86
N THR A 542 22.26 24.65 9.70
CA THR A 542 23.41 25.33 9.08
C THR A 542 22.97 26.25 7.95
N PHE A 543 23.25 27.54 8.10
CA PHE A 543 22.94 28.55 7.09
C PHE A 543 23.95 28.50 5.93
N SER A 544 23.55 27.89 4.82
CA SER A 544 24.36 27.76 3.61
C SER A 544 23.46 27.73 2.37
N ASN A 545 23.90 28.39 1.29
CA ASN A 545 23.12 28.47 0.05
C ASN A 545 23.21 27.15 -0.71
N ASN A 546 22.16 26.34 -0.63
CA ASN A 546 22.05 25.06 -1.33
C ASN A 546 20.57 24.73 -1.58
N VAL A 547 20.24 24.35 -2.81
CA VAL A 547 18.87 24.05 -3.26
C VAL A 547 18.22 22.87 -2.52
N THR A 548 19.00 22.02 -1.86
CA THR A 548 18.51 20.89 -1.04
C THR A 548 18.58 21.17 0.46
N ASN A 549 18.99 22.36 0.89
CA ASN A 549 19.09 22.69 2.32
C ASN A 549 17.75 23.15 2.90
N PHE A 550 17.01 22.19 3.46
CA PHE A 550 15.75 22.41 4.18
C PHE A 550 15.90 22.39 5.70
N GLY A 551 17.13 22.27 6.22
CA GLY A 551 17.38 22.15 7.66
C GLY A 551 17.61 23.49 8.37
N ALA A 552 17.74 24.60 7.64
CA ALA A 552 18.03 25.91 8.20
C ALA A 552 16.76 26.72 8.51
N ALA A 553 16.64 27.27 9.71
CA ALA A 553 15.51 28.11 10.12
C ALA A 553 15.91 29.12 11.20
N ARG A 554 15.09 30.17 11.35
CA ARG A 554 15.16 31.10 12.49
C ARG A 554 13.95 30.89 13.39
N GLN A 555 14.20 30.64 14.67
CA GLN A 555 13.15 30.45 15.68
C GLN A 555 13.08 31.68 16.57
N TYR A 556 11.87 32.18 16.77
CA TYR A 556 11.55 33.23 17.73
C TYR A 556 10.83 32.62 18.92
N VAL A 557 11.17 33.08 20.13
CA VAL A 557 10.56 32.61 21.39
C VAL A 557 10.02 33.80 22.17
N CYS A 558 8.74 33.76 22.48
CA CYS A 558 8.03 34.79 23.25
C CYS A 558 8.35 34.69 24.73
N PRO A 559 9.04 35.69 25.32
CA PRO A 559 9.43 35.63 26.73
C PRO A 559 8.24 35.53 27.68
N GLY A 560 7.08 36.08 27.30
CA GLY A 560 5.89 36.14 28.16
C GLY A 560 5.12 34.83 28.30
N ASN A 561 5.28 33.88 27.37
CA ASN A 561 4.52 32.61 27.39
C ASN A 561 5.32 31.38 26.93
N GLY A 562 6.58 31.54 26.50
CA GLY A 562 7.44 30.45 26.03
C GLY A 562 7.10 29.92 24.63
N ASN A 563 6.09 30.48 23.95
CA ASN A 563 5.68 30.04 22.63
C ASN A 563 6.75 30.31 21.58
N LYS A 564 6.77 29.45 20.56
CA LYS A 564 7.77 29.47 19.50
C LYS A 564 7.12 29.75 18.15
N LEU A 565 7.83 30.50 17.31
CA LEU A 565 7.54 30.67 15.88
C LEU A 565 8.80 30.39 15.09
N THR A 566 8.80 29.28 14.36
CA THR A 566 9.95 28.86 13.55
C THR A 566 9.70 29.20 12.08
N LEU A 567 10.63 29.94 11.48
CA LEU A 567 10.58 30.39 10.11
C LEU A 567 11.69 29.68 9.31
N PRO A 568 11.36 28.77 8.39
CA PRO A 568 12.35 28.14 7.50
C PRO A 568 13.10 29.15 6.62
N ALA A 569 14.37 28.87 6.32
CA ALA A 569 15.20 29.64 5.40
C ALA A 569 14.91 29.24 3.94
N ALA A 570 13.70 29.55 3.46
CA ALA A 570 13.22 29.07 2.16
C ALA A 570 13.90 29.70 0.93
N GLY A 571 14.70 30.75 1.10
CA GLY A 571 15.20 31.53 -0.03
C GLY A 571 14.08 32.24 -0.78
N TYR A 572 14.24 32.45 -2.08
CA TYR A 572 13.27 33.17 -2.90
C TYR A 572 13.37 32.86 -4.39
N ARG A 573 12.35 33.28 -5.15
CA ARG A 573 12.32 33.22 -6.61
C ARG A 573 12.58 34.61 -7.20
N ASN A 574 13.58 34.70 -8.08
CA ASN A 574 14.10 35.98 -8.59
C ASN A 574 13.07 36.76 -9.43
N TYR A 575 13.03 38.07 -9.25
CA TYR A 575 12.12 39.02 -9.89
C TYR A 575 12.09 38.98 -11.43
N SER A 576 13.17 38.57 -12.09
CA SER A 576 13.31 38.61 -13.55
C SER A 576 12.85 37.33 -14.25
N ASN A 577 12.98 36.17 -13.60
CA ASN A 577 12.81 34.87 -14.25
C ASN A 577 12.36 33.73 -13.32
N GLY A 578 12.11 34.00 -12.03
CA GLY A 578 11.66 32.98 -11.08
C GLY A 578 12.72 31.97 -10.64
N ALA A 579 14.01 32.12 -10.98
CA ALA A 579 15.04 31.20 -10.52
C ALA A 579 15.18 31.20 -8.99
N LEU A 580 15.34 30.02 -8.38
CA LEU A 580 15.50 29.87 -6.93
C LEU A 580 16.88 30.39 -6.51
N ASN A 581 16.90 31.23 -5.47
CA ASN A 581 18.11 31.77 -4.89
C ASN A 581 18.08 31.67 -3.36
N HIS A 582 19.26 31.45 -2.76
CA HIS A 582 19.50 31.55 -1.32
C HIS A 582 18.69 30.60 -0.42
N ARG A 583 18.20 29.46 -0.95
CA ARG A 583 17.60 28.41 -0.10
C ARG A 583 18.63 27.90 0.91
N GLY A 584 18.21 27.79 2.17
CA GLY A 584 19.08 27.44 3.28
C GLY A 584 19.99 28.56 3.78
N TYR A 585 20.03 29.72 3.10
CA TYR A 585 20.86 30.87 3.49
C TYR A 585 20.04 32.07 3.98
N GLY A 586 18.87 32.33 3.38
CA GLY A 586 18.01 33.47 3.75
C GLY A 586 16.55 33.06 3.96
N GLY A 587 15.90 33.66 4.95
CA GLY A 587 14.44 33.60 5.10
C GLY A 587 13.84 34.96 4.81
N LEU A 588 13.09 35.04 3.72
CA LEU A 588 12.41 36.24 3.25
C LEU A 588 10.90 35.98 3.27
N TYR A 589 10.17 36.84 3.96
CA TYR A 589 8.74 36.70 4.19
C TYR A 589 8.01 37.97 3.81
N TRP A 590 6.96 37.86 3.02
CA TRP A 590 6.23 39.04 2.59
C TRP A 590 5.56 39.79 3.75
N SER A 591 5.52 41.11 3.60
CA SER A 591 4.60 41.99 4.31
C SER A 591 3.48 42.43 3.38
N SER A 592 2.31 42.79 3.91
CA SER A 592 1.27 43.52 3.19
C SER A 592 1.56 45.02 3.05
N THR A 593 2.67 45.51 3.62
CA THR A 593 3.09 46.92 3.54
C THR A 593 3.91 47.19 2.28
N GLU A 594 3.51 48.21 1.56
CA GLU A 594 4.16 48.67 0.35
C GLU A 594 5.24 49.72 0.63
N ASN A 595 6.25 49.79 -0.23
CA ASN A 595 7.30 50.82 -0.15
C ASN A 595 7.23 51.82 -1.30
N SER A 596 7.00 51.33 -2.52
CA SER A 596 6.82 52.13 -3.74
C SER A 596 5.88 51.39 -4.69
N THR A 597 5.55 51.98 -5.83
CA THR A 597 4.74 51.32 -6.88
C THR A 597 5.36 50.03 -7.44
N THR A 598 6.66 49.78 -7.19
CA THR A 598 7.40 48.62 -7.70
C THR A 598 7.91 47.69 -6.61
N SER A 599 7.90 48.11 -5.34
CA SER A 599 8.49 47.36 -4.23
C SER A 599 7.59 47.28 -3.00
N ALA A 600 7.76 46.22 -2.22
CA ALA A 600 7.07 45.98 -0.96
C ALA A 600 8.03 45.49 0.12
N TYR A 601 7.65 45.66 1.38
CA TYR A 601 8.48 45.26 2.51
C TYR A 601 8.44 43.75 2.74
N THR A 602 9.51 43.25 3.33
CA THR A 602 9.66 41.85 3.77
C THR A 602 10.26 41.82 5.16
N LEU A 603 9.96 40.77 5.91
CA LEU A 603 10.84 40.34 6.99
C LEU A 603 12.02 39.58 6.38
N SER A 604 13.24 40.04 6.68
CA SER A 604 14.46 39.26 6.53
C SER A 604 14.99 38.85 7.91
N PHE A 605 15.75 37.77 8.00
CA PHE A 605 16.39 37.31 9.23
C PHE A 605 17.50 38.27 9.70
N GLY A 606 17.14 39.49 10.10
CA GLY A 606 18.04 40.51 10.64
C GLY A 606 17.51 41.95 10.57
N ALA A 607 16.62 42.26 9.62
CA ALA A 607 15.97 43.56 9.47
C ALA A 607 14.81 43.49 8.45
N SER A 608 14.01 44.55 8.36
CA SER A 608 13.02 44.73 7.30
C SER A 608 13.64 45.44 6.09
N TYR A 609 13.54 44.84 4.90
CA TYR A 609 14.00 45.40 3.63
C TYR A 609 12.86 45.43 2.61
N SER A 610 12.96 46.28 1.59
CA SER A 610 12.02 46.29 0.47
C SER A 610 12.63 45.66 -0.78
N PHE A 611 11.82 44.86 -1.49
CA PHE A 611 12.21 44.12 -2.68
C PHE A 611 11.17 44.29 -3.79
N PRO A 612 11.53 44.08 -5.07
CA PRO A 612 10.60 44.07 -6.19
C PRO A 612 9.36 43.20 -5.94
N ARG A 613 8.16 43.71 -6.26
CA ARG A 613 6.89 42.96 -6.09
C ARG A 613 6.82 41.68 -6.96
N THR A 614 7.69 41.56 -7.95
CA THR A 614 7.76 40.42 -8.87
C THR A 614 8.73 39.33 -8.40
N ASP A 615 9.50 39.54 -7.33
CA ASP A 615 10.10 38.40 -6.60
C ASP A 615 8.97 37.54 -6.01
N ALA A 616 9.26 36.27 -5.69
CA ALA A 616 8.35 35.46 -4.89
C ALA A 616 9.00 34.97 -3.60
N TYR A 617 8.30 35.21 -2.50
CA TYR A 617 8.68 34.86 -1.15
C TYR A 617 7.57 34.01 -0.50
N THR A 618 7.94 33.33 0.58
CA THR A 618 6.98 32.59 1.41
C THR A 618 6.13 33.54 2.24
N ILE A 619 4.92 33.10 2.60
CA ILE A 619 3.99 33.88 3.43
C ILE A 619 3.78 33.17 4.76
N ARG A 620 3.76 33.97 5.83
CA ARG A 620 3.44 33.55 7.19
C ARG A 620 2.33 34.45 7.71
N CYS A 621 1.14 33.90 7.89
CA CYS A 621 -0.05 34.68 8.17
C CYS A 621 -0.18 35.08 9.65
N ILE A 622 -0.86 36.20 9.90
CA ILE A 622 -1.21 36.71 11.23
C ILE A 622 -2.74 36.83 11.33
N SER A 623 -3.32 36.65 12.51
CA SER A 623 -4.77 36.82 12.68
C SER A 623 -5.21 38.24 12.29
N GLU A 624 -6.39 38.35 11.69
CA GLU A 624 -6.97 39.63 11.21
C GLU A 624 -6.93 40.73 12.28
#